data_AF-F1TGV9-F1
#
_entry.id   AF-F1TGV9-F1
#
_cell.length_a   1.000
_cell.length_b   1.000
_cell.length_c   1.000
_cell.angle_alpha   90.00
_cell.angle_beta   90.00
_cell.angle_gamma   90.00
#
_symmetry.space_group_name_H-M   'P 1'
#
loop_
_entity.id
_entity.type
_entity.pdbx_description
1 polymer ?
#
loop_
_entity_poly.entity_id
_entity_poly.type
_entity_poly.pdbx_seq_one_letter_code
_entity_poly.pdbx_strand_id
1 'polypeptide(L)'
;MKMCRTLICVMLILAMAFGFVFPVEPIAQAAEVKELDLHAFYPSRATFSDSIKKYIDSLDSVSFLWGRFYGDLTGGINTTYGKNGNTDFYYPDDYIEVLKYAKSKNKSIQMGIFSDSANAEKILPYKEQRDKAIQAITDLMKSDISKGSNIFFDGVVIDIEGLNGQKMSGFFNQFLKELKLSLTKINKKLYVAVNPLLYYSGYDYSTISQVADKMIIMAHDYEPLTKLTKEQVMQYTGYDSLNPIDSLAPIKQIQRVMEDVKKYVSKSNLKKIMLQISFDAAQWRFQVPKGSTWKSIGKKAVSLEVLPPPTYKMLYDRIINKDGNGKSITYGYNYELESSFMQYFNTSNNTQNICLYENSRSVAVKIDMSKQYGIGGISLWSLSNVPDYTSSTAKGYGLDVWDAIIKSLYKTVPVSQIKATFTDKVVEKAVRAKISKPSGTVYRSDLAKVYRLKIPAGYKSLNDLKQLFNLEYLDLSNTQLTSVSSLASLKNLRVLYLYKNSIKDISPLKGLTKLEVISINSNKVSNISALAGMTNLTELYIRENAITDYSPLTKLKNLNILYLKGNKLTNYTKLQTIKKGLIECDF
;
A
#
# COMPACT_ATOMS: atom_id res chain seq x y z
N MET A 1 -28.84 5.54 -52.53
CA MET A 1 -27.57 4.91 -52.10
C MET A 1 -26.43 4.93 -53.13
N LYS A 2 -26.66 5.02 -54.44
CA LYS A 2 -25.55 5.18 -55.42
C LYS A 2 -25.01 6.62 -55.57
N MET A 3 -25.80 7.66 -55.32
CA MET A 3 -25.31 9.07 -55.35
C MET A 3 -24.44 9.48 -54.15
N CYS A 4 -24.59 8.85 -52.98
CA CYS A 4 -23.86 9.26 -51.77
C CYS A 4 -22.42 8.71 -51.73
N ARG A 5 -22.14 7.59 -52.43
CA ARG A 5 -20.78 7.03 -52.54
C ARG A 5 -19.91 7.79 -53.55
N THR A 6 -20.51 8.34 -54.60
CA THR A 6 -19.76 9.12 -55.61
C THR A 6 -19.34 10.49 -55.06
N LEU A 7 -20.15 11.13 -54.21
CA LEU A 7 -19.81 12.42 -53.59
C LEU A 7 -18.64 12.31 -52.60
N ILE A 8 -18.58 11.21 -51.83
CA ILE A 8 -17.52 10.97 -50.83
C ILE A 8 -16.18 10.64 -51.52
N CYS A 9 -16.20 9.87 -52.62
CA CYS A 9 -14.98 9.61 -53.39
C CYS A 9 -14.44 10.86 -54.12
N VAL A 10 -15.32 11.75 -54.61
CA VAL A 10 -14.88 13.00 -55.27
C VAL A 10 -14.31 14.00 -54.26
N MET A 11 -14.84 14.07 -53.03
CA MET A 11 -14.27 14.92 -51.96
C MET A 11 -12.90 14.44 -51.46
N LEU A 12 -12.67 13.12 -51.40
CA LEU A 12 -11.37 12.55 -50.99
C LEU A 12 -10.27 12.75 -52.05
N ILE A 13 -10.62 12.78 -53.34
CA ILE A 13 -9.67 13.02 -54.43
C ILE A 13 -9.32 14.53 -54.55
N LEU A 14 -10.26 15.43 -54.26
CA LEU A 14 -9.99 16.89 -54.23
C LEU A 14 -9.14 17.32 -53.02
N ALA A 15 -9.24 16.64 -51.87
CA ALA A 15 -8.43 16.92 -50.69
C ALA A 15 -6.95 16.51 -50.83
N MET A 16 -6.62 15.62 -51.78
CA MET A 16 -5.22 15.25 -52.07
C MET A 16 -4.55 16.17 -53.10
N ALA A 17 -5.30 17.03 -53.81
CA ALA A 17 -4.76 17.88 -54.87
C ALA A 17 -4.46 19.32 -54.43
N PHE A 18 -5.01 19.79 -53.31
CA PHE A 18 -4.71 21.12 -52.77
C PHE A 18 -4.33 20.98 -51.29
N GLY A 19 -3.04 21.18 -51.00
CA GLY A 19 -2.49 21.14 -49.65
C GLY A 19 -3.06 22.24 -48.76
N PHE A 20 -4.25 22.02 -48.21
CA PHE A 20 -4.80 22.80 -47.12
C PHE A 20 -4.65 21.99 -45.82
N VAL A 21 -3.62 22.35 -45.06
CA VAL A 21 -3.50 21.96 -43.65
C VAL A 21 -4.54 22.78 -42.89
N PHE A 22 -5.64 22.15 -42.48
CA PHE A 22 -6.48 22.73 -41.43
C PHE A 22 -5.73 22.62 -40.10
N PRO A 23 -5.76 23.65 -39.23
CA PRO A 23 -5.31 23.49 -37.86
C PRO A 23 -6.20 22.44 -37.21
N VAL A 24 -5.59 21.32 -36.82
CA VAL A 24 -6.22 20.36 -35.91
C VAL A 24 -6.40 21.09 -34.60
N GLU A 25 -7.62 21.53 -34.28
CA GLU A 25 -7.94 21.98 -32.93
C GLU A 25 -7.56 20.85 -31.95
N PRO A 26 -6.95 21.16 -30.80
CA PRO A 26 -6.61 20.13 -29.83
C PRO A 26 -7.90 19.42 -29.43
N ILE A 27 -7.93 18.09 -29.58
CA ILE A 27 -8.95 17.25 -28.96
C ILE A 27 -9.00 17.68 -27.49
N ALA A 28 -10.11 18.28 -27.07
CA ALA A 28 -10.30 18.74 -25.70
C ALA A 28 -9.95 17.58 -24.76
N GLN A 29 -8.87 17.76 -23.99
CA GLN A 29 -8.41 16.80 -23.00
C GLN A 29 -9.60 16.54 -22.07
N ALA A 30 -10.08 15.30 -22.04
CA ALA A 30 -11.24 14.92 -21.24
C ALA A 30 -11.05 15.45 -19.81
N ALA A 31 -11.96 16.29 -19.33
CA ALA A 31 -11.82 16.96 -18.04
C ALA A 31 -11.65 15.91 -16.93
N GLU A 32 -10.47 15.88 -16.30
CA GLU A 32 -10.19 15.00 -15.17
C GLU A 32 -11.05 15.45 -13.97
N VAL A 33 -12.02 14.62 -13.59
CA VAL A 33 -12.87 14.91 -12.42
C VAL A 33 -12.16 14.40 -11.17
N LYS A 34 -11.77 15.31 -10.28
CA LYS A 34 -11.21 14.98 -8.96
C LYS A 34 -12.29 14.32 -8.10
N GLU A 35 -12.03 13.12 -7.57
CA GLU A 35 -13.03 12.33 -6.81
C GLU A 35 -12.87 12.42 -5.30
N LEU A 36 -11.68 12.80 -4.83
CA LEU A 36 -11.29 12.84 -3.43
C LEU A 36 -10.54 14.13 -3.12
N ASP A 37 -10.87 14.75 -1.99
CA ASP A 37 -10.07 15.83 -1.42
C ASP A 37 -8.72 15.27 -0.97
N LEU A 38 -7.66 16.06 -1.13
CA LEU A 38 -6.32 15.79 -0.64
C LEU A 38 -5.98 16.76 0.47
N HIS A 39 -5.76 16.20 1.65
CA HIS A 39 -5.32 16.88 2.85
C HIS A 39 -3.94 16.33 3.27
N ALA A 40 -3.13 17.13 3.94
CA ALA A 40 -1.90 16.62 4.54
C ALA A 40 -1.50 17.39 5.79
N PHE A 41 -0.82 16.70 6.69
CA PHE A 41 -0.20 17.32 7.86
C PHE A 41 1.21 17.84 7.53
N TYR A 42 1.51 19.03 8.03
CA TYR A 42 2.83 19.64 8.05
C TYR A 42 3.35 19.65 9.50
N PRO A 43 4.31 18.78 9.87
CA PRO A 43 4.84 18.73 11.23
C PRO A 43 5.84 19.88 11.48
N SER A 44 6.12 20.17 12.75
CA SER A 44 7.09 21.20 13.17
C SER A 44 8.50 20.99 12.60
N ARG A 45 8.94 19.74 12.44
CA ARG A 45 10.25 19.35 11.91
C ARG A 45 10.37 19.40 10.38
N ALA A 46 9.32 19.77 9.66
CA ALA A 46 9.35 19.84 8.21
C ALA A 46 10.10 21.09 7.74
N THR A 47 10.88 20.95 6.65
CA THR A 47 11.61 22.06 6.02
C THR A 47 10.81 22.60 4.84
N PHE A 48 10.57 23.92 4.81
CA PHE A 48 9.91 24.55 3.67
C PHE A 48 10.83 24.54 2.44
N SER A 49 10.54 23.65 1.49
CA SER A 49 11.35 23.38 0.30
C SER A 49 10.52 23.44 -0.99
N ASP A 50 11.17 23.40 -2.15
CA ASP A 50 10.44 23.40 -3.44
C ASP A 50 9.57 22.15 -3.64
N SER A 51 9.96 21.01 -3.07
CA SER A 51 9.09 19.82 -3.02
C SER A 51 7.84 20.08 -2.18
N ILE A 52 7.97 20.71 -1.00
CA ILE A 52 6.81 21.09 -0.18
C ILE A 52 5.91 22.07 -0.93
N LYS A 53 6.46 23.05 -1.63
CA LYS A 53 5.69 23.98 -2.48
C LYS A 53 4.88 23.23 -3.55
N LYS A 54 5.54 22.33 -4.30
CA LYS A 54 4.89 21.42 -5.26
C LYS A 54 3.75 20.64 -4.60
N TYR A 55 3.95 20.16 -3.38
CA TYR A 55 2.92 19.40 -2.68
C TYR A 55 1.74 20.27 -2.30
N ILE A 56 1.98 21.41 -1.65
CA ILE A 56 0.96 22.37 -1.24
C ILE A 56 0.09 22.79 -2.42
N ASP A 57 0.69 23.04 -3.60
CA ASP A 57 -0.02 23.39 -4.82
C ASP A 57 -1.12 22.38 -5.20
N SER A 58 -0.95 21.11 -4.86
CA SER A 58 -1.90 20.03 -5.20
C SER A 58 -2.95 19.75 -4.11
N LEU A 59 -2.73 20.23 -2.87
CA LEU A 59 -3.63 19.98 -1.74
C LEU A 59 -4.92 20.81 -1.85
N ASP A 60 -5.98 20.37 -1.16
CA ASP A 60 -7.15 21.22 -0.88
C ASP A 60 -7.03 21.88 0.50
N SER A 61 -6.35 21.21 1.43
CA SER A 61 -6.09 21.75 2.77
C SER A 61 -4.79 21.22 3.39
N VAL A 62 -4.21 22.03 4.28
CA VAL A 62 -2.99 21.71 5.03
C VAL A 62 -3.28 21.89 6.52
N SER A 63 -2.87 20.94 7.34
CA SER A 63 -2.93 21.08 8.80
C SER A 63 -1.54 21.14 9.39
N PHE A 64 -1.25 22.22 10.10
CA PHE A 64 0.04 22.47 10.70
C PHE A 64 0.05 21.96 12.14
N LEU A 65 0.66 20.81 12.39
CA LEU A 65 0.60 20.14 13.70
C LEU A 65 1.62 20.73 14.66
N TRP A 66 1.28 21.90 15.21
CA TRP A 66 2.20 22.77 15.96
C TRP A 66 1.69 23.15 17.35
N GLY A 67 0.49 22.71 17.73
CA GLY A 67 -0.09 22.96 19.05
C GLY A 67 -0.16 21.70 19.88
N ARG A 68 -0.01 21.84 21.20
CA ARG A 68 -0.24 20.76 22.16
C ARG A 68 -1.06 21.23 23.36
N PHE A 69 -1.98 20.38 23.80
CA PHE A 69 -2.61 20.49 25.11
C PHE A 69 -1.87 19.69 26.17
N TYR A 70 -1.71 20.34 27.32
CA TYR A 70 -1.32 19.72 28.58
C TYR A 70 -2.51 19.76 29.54
N GLY A 71 -2.62 18.77 30.42
CA GLY A 71 -3.80 18.56 31.25
C GLY A 71 -4.11 19.67 32.27
N ASP A 72 -3.15 20.56 32.56
CA ASP A 72 -3.35 21.72 33.43
C ASP A 72 -3.79 22.98 32.65
N LEU A 73 -3.62 22.99 31.32
CA LEU A 73 -3.86 24.10 30.42
C LEU A 73 -3.19 25.42 30.86
N THR A 74 -2.14 25.34 31.70
CA THR A 74 -1.48 26.51 32.26
C THR A 74 -0.75 27.26 31.15
N GLY A 75 -1.33 28.39 30.72
CA GLY A 75 -0.84 29.17 29.59
C GLY A 75 -1.38 28.76 28.22
N GLY A 76 -2.50 28.01 28.17
CA GLY A 76 -3.23 27.71 26.94
C GLY A 76 -2.59 26.64 26.06
N ILE A 77 -2.70 26.80 24.74
CA ILE A 77 -2.11 25.88 23.75
C ILE A 77 -0.60 26.11 23.70
N ASN A 78 0.19 25.06 23.93
CA ASN A 78 1.63 25.14 23.84
C ASN A 78 2.08 25.01 22.38
N THR A 79 2.78 26.03 21.88
CA THR A 79 3.37 26.08 20.53
C THR A 79 4.87 26.40 20.57
N THR A 80 5.52 26.19 21.72
CA THR A 80 6.91 26.58 21.97
C THR A 80 7.78 25.36 22.18
N TYR A 81 8.90 25.29 21.45
CA TYR A 81 9.89 24.24 21.60
C TYR A 81 10.50 24.24 23.01
N GLY A 82 10.69 23.05 23.59
CA GLY A 82 11.24 22.83 24.93
C GLY A 82 10.31 23.15 26.09
N LYS A 83 9.28 23.99 25.90
CA LYS A 83 8.31 24.34 26.96
C LYS A 83 7.56 23.09 27.42
N ASN A 84 7.62 22.76 28.71
CA ASN A 84 7.05 21.54 29.29
C ASN A 84 7.53 20.24 28.59
N GLY A 85 8.78 20.22 28.10
CA GLY A 85 9.35 19.08 27.39
C GLY A 85 8.79 18.88 25.98
N ASN A 86 8.07 19.86 25.42
CA ASN A 86 7.50 19.79 24.09
C ASN A 86 8.58 19.86 23.00
N THR A 87 8.85 18.75 22.33
CA THR A 87 9.85 18.69 21.25
C THR A 87 9.25 18.55 19.85
N ASP A 88 7.93 18.37 19.75
CA ASP A 88 7.30 17.92 18.50
C ASP A 88 6.19 18.85 18.00
N PHE A 89 5.61 19.68 18.86
CA PHE A 89 4.44 20.51 18.54
C PHE A 89 4.72 21.98 18.79
N TYR A 90 5.47 22.61 17.88
CA TYR A 90 5.90 23.99 18.02
C TYR A 90 5.87 24.72 16.68
N TYR A 91 5.87 26.06 16.72
CA TYR A 91 6.10 26.85 15.52
C TYR A 91 7.57 26.77 15.10
N PRO A 92 7.90 26.20 13.92
CA PRO A 92 9.27 26.23 13.41
C PRO A 92 9.68 27.66 13.03
N ASP A 93 10.98 27.91 12.87
CA ASP A 93 11.50 29.26 12.60
C ASP A 93 10.93 29.88 11.30
N ASP A 94 10.68 29.05 10.28
CA ASP A 94 10.17 29.43 8.95
C ASP A 94 8.63 29.35 8.82
N TYR A 95 7.89 29.17 9.94
CA TYR A 95 6.45 28.89 9.90
C TYR A 95 5.62 29.94 9.13
N ILE A 96 6.01 31.21 9.15
CA ILE A 96 5.29 32.29 8.46
C ILE A 96 5.37 32.11 6.95
N GLU A 97 6.49 31.65 6.40
CA GLU A 97 6.71 31.53 4.95
C GLU A 97 5.80 30.47 4.35
N VAL A 98 5.73 29.30 4.99
CA VAL A 98 4.86 28.20 4.53
C VAL A 98 3.37 28.57 4.66
N LEU A 99 2.98 29.31 5.71
CA LEU A 99 1.61 29.81 5.87
C LEU A 99 1.25 30.81 4.76
N LYS A 100 2.14 31.78 4.48
CA LYS A 100 1.99 32.76 3.38
C LYS A 100 1.83 32.05 2.04
N TYR A 101 2.68 31.05 1.78
CA TYR A 101 2.64 30.29 0.55
C TYR A 101 1.34 29.50 0.40
N ALA A 102 0.91 28.76 1.44
CA ALA A 102 -0.35 28.01 1.38
C ALA A 102 -1.55 28.93 1.14
N LYS A 103 -1.60 30.10 1.80
CA LYS A 103 -2.65 31.10 1.57
C LYS A 103 -2.62 31.69 0.16
N SER A 104 -1.44 32.01 -0.39
CA SER A 104 -1.33 32.56 -1.76
C SER A 104 -1.80 31.55 -2.83
N LYS A 105 -1.81 30.27 -2.49
CA LYS A 105 -2.34 29.17 -3.32
C LYS A 105 -3.80 28.82 -3.01
N ASN A 106 -4.50 29.68 -2.26
CA ASN A 106 -5.89 29.52 -1.83
C ASN A 106 -6.15 28.19 -1.09
N LYS A 107 -5.16 27.70 -0.34
CA LYS A 107 -5.29 26.46 0.43
C LYS A 107 -5.92 26.74 1.78
N SER A 108 -6.84 25.87 2.20
CA SER A 108 -7.43 25.98 3.52
C SER A 108 -6.44 25.48 4.57
N ILE A 109 -6.01 26.35 5.49
CA ILE A 109 -4.99 26.03 6.49
C ILE A 109 -5.59 25.83 7.87
N GLN A 110 -5.22 24.76 8.56
CA GLN A 110 -5.70 24.43 9.91
C GLN A 110 -4.55 24.43 10.91
N MET A 111 -4.85 24.82 12.16
CA MET A 111 -3.96 24.57 13.29
C MET A 111 -4.22 23.17 13.85
N GLY A 112 -3.23 22.29 13.80
CA GLY A 112 -3.30 21.00 14.48
C GLY A 112 -2.95 21.14 15.97
N ILE A 113 -3.78 20.57 16.83
CA ILE A 113 -3.58 20.53 18.28
C ILE A 113 -3.60 19.08 18.76
N PHE A 114 -2.43 18.62 19.21
CA PHE A 114 -2.23 17.28 19.74
C PHE A 114 -2.51 17.20 21.25
N SER A 115 -3.05 16.07 21.70
CA SER A 115 -3.01 15.67 23.11
C SER A 115 -3.00 14.15 23.24
N ASP A 116 -2.25 13.64 24.21
CA ASP A 116 -2.34 12.22 24.60
C ASP A 116 -3.52 12.00 25.56
N SER A 117 -3.89 10.72 25.75
CA SER A 117 -5.01 10.34 26.60
C SER A 117 -4.86 10.79 28.06
N ALA A 118 -3.65 10.79 28.61
CA ALA A 118 -3.38 11.19 29.99
C ALA A 118 -3.64 12.69 30.22
N ASN A 119 -3.32 13.53 29.24
CA ASN A 119 -3.67 14.95 29.28
C ASN A 119 -5.16 15.16 29.01
N ALA A 120 -5.74 14.44 28.07
CA ALA A 120 -7.17 14.51 27.77
C ALA A 120 -8.06 14.10 28.96
N GLU A 121 -7.65 13.10 29.75
CA GLU A 121 -8.33 12.66 30.98
C GLU A 121 -8.44 13.75 32.05
N LYS A 122 -7.52 14.72 32.04
CA LYS A 122 -7.53 15.86 32.96
C LYS A 122 -8.37 17.04 32.43
N ILE A 123 -8.75 17.01 31.15
CA ILE A 123 -9.49 18.09 30.49
C ILE A 123 -10.94 17.69 30.24
N LEU A 124 -11.14 16.60 29.50
CA LEU A 124 -12.44 16.24 28.93
C LEU A 124 -13.53 15.99 29.99
N PRO A 125 -13.30 15.33 31.13
CA PRO A 125 -14.35 15.12 32.13
C PRO A 125 -14.80 16.40 32.85
N TYR A 126 -13.93 17.39 32.96
CA TYR A 126 -14.12 18.55 33.84
C TYR A 126 -14.58 19.77 33.06
N LYS A 127 -15.79 20.26 33.33
CA LYS A 127 -16.39 21.38 32.58
C LYS A 127 -15.50 22.61 32.52
N GLU A 128 -14.92 23.02 33.66
CA GLU A 128 -14.05 24.19 33.71
C GLU A 128 -12.82 24.05 32.80
N GLN A 129 -12.22 22.85 32.76
CA GLN A 129 -11.06 22.58 31.91
C GLN A 129 -11.46 22.50 30.43
N ARG A 130 -12.61 21.90 30.10
CA ARG A 130 -13.16 21.96 28.74
C ARG A 130 -13.41 23.40 28.29
N ASP A 131 -14.04 24.22 29.13
CA ASP A 131 -14.32 25.62 28.82
C ASP A 131 -13.01 26.39 28.56
N LYS A 132 -11.98 26.18 29.40
CA LYS A 132 -10.63 26.76 29.21
C LYS A 132 -9.99 26.31 27.89
N ALA A 133 -10.06 25.02 27.57
CA ALA A 133 -9.52 24.50 26.30
C ALA A 133 -10.24 25.11 25.08
N ILE A 134 -11.57 25.19 25.12
CA ILE A 134 -12.39 25.79 24.06
C ILE A 134 -12.06 27.28 23.90
N GLN A 135 -11.92 28.00 25.00
CA GLN A 135 -11.54 29.42 24.98
C GLN A 135 -10.15 29.60 24.36
N ALA A 136 -9.16 28.83 24.79
CA ALA A 136 -7.80 28.89 24.24
C ALA A 136 -7.76 28.63 22.72
N ILE A 137 -8.53 27.64 22.23
CA ILE A 137 -8.65 27.38 20.78
C ILE A 137 -9.31 28.56 20.08
N THR A 138 -10.41 29.08 20.64
CA THR A 138 -11.18 30.16 20.03
C THR A 138 -10.35 31.44 19.92
N ASP A 139 -9.55 31.77 20.94
CA ASP A 139 -8.67 32.94 20.94
C ASP A 139 -7.52 32.79 19.95
N LEU A 140 -6.94 31.59 19.86
CA LEU A 140 -5.94 31.29 18.84
C LEU A 140 -6.51 31.47 17.41
N MET A 141 -7.74 31.01 17.17
CA MET A 141 -8.38 31.13 15.86
C MET A 141 -8.73 32.57 15.45
N LYS A 142 -8.80 33.50 16.41
CA LYS A 142 -9.01 34.93 16.17
C LYS A 142 -7.71 35.71 15.97
N SER A 143 -6.57 35.12 16.30
CA SER A 143 -5.28 35.82 16.33
C SER A 143 -4.60 35.82 14.96
N ASP A 144 -4.01 36.95 14.57
CA ASP A 144 -3.11 37.01 13.41
C ASP A 144 -1.78 36.36 13.78
N ILE A 145 -1.54 35.17 13.20
CA ILE A 145 -0.40 34.32 13.53
C ILE A 145 0.90 34.90 12.94
N SER A 146 0.79 35.73 11.91
CA SER A 146 1.93 36.32 11.23
C SER A 146 2.41 37.65 11.82
N LYS A 147 1.81 38.07 12.94
CA LYS A 147 2.16 39.31 13.67
C LYS A 147 2.22 40.55 12.75
N GLY A 148 1.22 40.74 11.90
CA GLY A 148 1.08 41.93 11.06
C GLY A 148 0.95 41.67 9.56
N SER A 149 1.01 40.41 9.09
CA SER A 149 0.67 40.06 7.69
C SER A 149 -0.77 39.56 7.52
N ASN A 150 -1.61 39.68 8.56
CA ASN A 150 -3.05 39.38 8.52
C ASN A 150 -3.36 37.94 8.10
N ILE A 151 -2.61 36.97 8.63
CA ILE A 151 -2.78 35.54 8.34
C ILE A 151 -3.48 34.87 9.51
N PHE A 152 -4.62 34.24 9.20
CA PHE A 152 -5.42 33.48 10.15
C PHE A 152 -5.60 32.04 9.66
N PHE A 153 -5.61 31.10 10.61
CA PHE A 153 -6.08 29.74 10.32
C PHE A 153 -7.55 29.75 9.92
N ASP A 154 -7.94 28.87 9.00
CA ASP A 154 -9.34 28.67 8.60
C ASP A 154 -10.10 27.78 9.57
N GLY A 155 -9.38 27.11 10.47
CA GLY A 155 -9.92 26.19 11.46
C GLY A 155 -8.84 25.44 12.22
N VAL A 156 -9.28 24.41 12.93
CA VAL A 156 -8.45 23.60 13.83
C VAL A 156 -8.61 22.12 13.51
N VAL A 157 -7.54 21.34 13.71
CA VAL A 157 -7.61 19.89 13.82
C VAL A 157 -7.42 19.51 15.28
N ILE A 158 -8.41 18.84 15.86
CA ILE A 158 -8.28 18.23 17.17
C ILE A 158 -7.74 16.82 17.00
N ASP A 159 -6.57 16.57 17.54
CA ASP A 159 -5.83 15.32 17.46
C ASP A 159 -5.57 14.78 18.87
N ILE A 160 -6.62 14.26 19.50
CA ILE A 160 -6.51 13.63 20.81
C ILE A 160 -6.39 12.14 20.59
N GLU A 161 -5.26 11.58 21.01
CA GLU A 161 -4.90 10.19 20.76
C GLU A 161 -5.09 9.30 21.98
N GLY A 162 -5.39 8.03 21.74
CA GLY A 162 -5.42 7.00 22.77
C GLY A 162 -6.69 6.92 23.62
N LEU A 163 -7.79 7.58 23.23
CA LEU A 163 -9.01 7.61 24.04
C LEU A 163 -9.70 6.24 24.12
N ASN A 164 -10.07 5.84 25.33
CA ASN A 164 -10.74 4.56 25.58
C ASN A 164 -11.91 4.68 26.56
N GLY A 165 -12.93 3.85 26.35
CA GLY A 165 -14.10 3.72 27.22
C GLY A 165 -15.26 4.66 26.89
N GLN A 166 -16.48 4.16 27.11
CA GLN A 166 -17.72 4.85 26.76
C GLN A 166 -17.90 6.20 27.49
N LYS A 167 -17.45 6.31 28.75
CA LYS A 167 -17.49 7.58 29.50
C LYS A 167 -16.62 8.64 28.82
N MET A 168 -15.39 8.27 28.45
CA MET A 168 -14.48 9.18 27.76
C MET A 168 -15.03 9.60 26.39
N SER A 169 -15.64 8.67 25.66
CA SER A 169 -16.34 8.97 24.41
C SER A 169 -17.44 10.02 24.59
N GLY A 170 -18.24 9.91 25.66
CA GLY A 170 -19.24 10.91 26.01
C GLY A 170 -18.64 12.30 26.27
N PHE A 171 -17.56 12.38 27.04
CA PHE A 171 -16.88 13.64 27.33
C PHE A 171 -16.23 14.27 26.09
N PHE A 172 -15.62 13.45 25.23
CA PHE A 172 -15.03 13.92 23.98
C PHE A 172 -16.10 14.45 23.01
N ASN A 173 -17.22 13.73 22.88
CA ASN A 173 -18.37 14.18 22.09
C ASN A 173 -18.92 15.51 22.60
N GLN A 174 -19.00 15.69 23.92
CA GLN A 174 -19.43 16.95 24.53
C GLN A 174 -18.47 18.08 24.16
N PHE A 175 -17.16 17.89 24.38
CA PHE A 175 -16.13 18.85 24.02
C PHE A 175 -16.21 19.28 22.55
N LEU A 176 -16.32 18.32 21.62
CA LEU A 176 -16.39 18.61 20.19
C LEU A 176 -17.64 19.41 19.80
N LYS A 177 -18.80 19.12 20.40
CA LYS A 177 -20.05 19.86 20.16
C LYS A 177 -19.92 21.31 20.65
N GLU A 178 -19.43 21.49 21.87
CA GLU A 178 -19.22 22.81 22.48
C GLU A 178 -18.20 23.63 21.67
N LEU A 179 -17.09 23.00 21.25
CA LEU A 179 -16.08 23.61 20.40
C LEU A 179 -16.64 24.01 19.03
N LYS A 180 -17.40 23.12 18.36
CA LYS A 180 -18.01 23.42 17.05
C LYS A 180 -18.93 24.63 17.11
N LEU A 181 -19.70 24.78 18.19
CA LEU A 181 -20.55 25.96 18.40
C LEU A 181 -19.70 27.24 18.49
N SER A 182 -18.61 27.23 19.25
CA SER A 182 -17.70 28.37 19.38
C SER A 182 -17.02 28.73 18.05
N LEU A 183 -16.53 27.73 17.30
CA LEU A 183 -15.88 27.94 16.01
C LEU A 183 -16.84 28.46 14.93
N THR A 184 -18.10 28.00 14.93
CA THR A 184 -19.12 28.45 13.96
C THR A 184 -19.40 29.95 14.11
N LYS A 185 -19.41 30.48 15.35
CA LYS A 185 -19.62 31.92 15.62
C LYS A 185 -18.54 32.81 15.00
N ILE A 186 -17.36 32.26 14.74
CA ILE A 186 -16.22 32.98 14.14
C ILE A 186 -15.86 32.47 12.75
N ASN A 187 -16.77 31.73 12.10
CA ASN A 187 -16.63 31.16 10.77
C ASN A 187 -15.36 30.31 10.59
N LYS A 188 -15.08 29.42 11.55
CA LYS A 188 -13.93 28.51 11.54
C LYS A 188 -14.36 27.06 11.43
N LYS A 189 -13.49 26.26 10.80
CA LYS A 189 -13.69 24.83 10.59
C LYS A 189 -13.19 24.01 11.78
N LEU A 190 -13.81 22.85 11.98
CA LEU A 190 -13.40 21.83 12.92
C LEU A 190 -13.10 20.54 12.17
N TYR A 191 -11.83 20.14 12.15
CA TYR A 191 -11.42 18.82 11.74
C TYR A 191 -11.10 18.00 13.00
N VAL A 192 -11.31 16.69 12.94
CA VAL A 192 -11.02 15.79 14.06
C VAL A 192 -10.25 14.59 13.55
N ALA A 193 -9.04 14.37 14.08
CA ALA A 193 -8.28 13.15 13.85
C ALA A 193 -8.69 12.12 14.91
N VAL A 194 -8.92 10.87 14.49
CA VAL A 194 -9.39 9.79 15.35
C VAL A 194 -8.58 8.52 15.12
N ASN A 195 -8.24 7.81 16.21
CA ASN A 195 -7.68 6.47 16.07
C ASN A 195 -8.78 5.45 15.63
N PRO A 196 -8.39 4.31 15.04
CA PRO A 196 -9.27 3.20 14.71
C PRO A 196 -10.03 2.60 15.91
N LEU A 197 -11.32 2.26 15.72
CA LEU A 197 -12.15 1.58 16.74
C LEU A 197 -11.66 0.17 17.09
N LEU A 198 -10.79 -0.41 16.24
CA LEU A 198 -10.14 -1.69 16.48
C LEU A 198 -9.36 -1.73 17.80
N TYR A 199 -8.78 -0.60 18.21
CA TYR A 199 -7.94 -0.50 19.41
C TYR A 199 -8.48 0.50 20.43
N TYR A 200 -9.31 1.46 19.99
CA TYR A 200 -9.71 2.59 20.80
C TYR A 200 -11.22 2.80 20.78
N SER A 201 -11.85 2.54 21.91
CA SER A 201 -13.31 2.65 22.08
C SER A 201 -13.80 4.06 22.45
N GLY A 202 -12.89 5.03 22.56
CA GLY A 202 -13.21 6.41 22.95
C GLY A 202 -13.82 7.27 21.83
N TYR A 203 -13.88 6.78 20.59
CA TYR A 203 -14.29 7.59 19.43
C TYR A 203 -15.69 7.18 18.93
N ASP A 204 -16.67 8.06 19.03
CA ASP A 204 -18.00 7.84 18.44
C ASP A 204 -18.03 8.38 17.00
N TYR A 205 -17.74 7.52 16.03
CA TYR A 205 -17.70 7.90 14.61
C TYR A 205 -19.02 8.51 14.11
N SER A 206 -20.17 8.12 14.67
CA SER A 206 -21.47 8.68 14.27
C SER A 206 -21.57 10.14 14.71
N THR A 207 -21.32 10.43 15.98
CA THR A 207 -21.38 11.79 16.52
C THR A 207 -20.28 12.66 15.91
N ILE A 208 -19.04 12.18 15.86
CA ILE A 208 -17.89 12.96 15.37
C ILE A 208 -18.10 13.36 13.90
N SER A 209 -18.56 12.44 13.04
CA SER A 209 -18.82 12.74 11.62
C SER A 209 -19.97 13.72 11.38
N GLN A 210 -20.89 13.88 12.34
CA GLN A 210 -21.95 14.90 12.28
C GLN A 210 -21.42 16.28 12.68
N VAL A 211 -20.58 16.33 13.72
CA VAL A 211 -20.08 17.58 14.31
C VAL A 211 -18.93 18.19 13.52
N ALA A 212 -17.98 17.37 13.08
CA ALA A 212 -16.79 17.82 12.37
C ALA A 212 -17.10 18.17 10.90
N ASP A 213 -16.39 19.18 10.38
CA ASP A 213 -16.39 19.48 8.94
C ASP A 213 -15.61 18.42 8.17
N LYS A 214 -14.56 17.86 8.78
CA LYS A 214 -13.85 16.68 8.30
C LYS A 214 -13.44 15.76 9.45
N MET A 215 -13.52 14.45 9.25
CA MET A 215 -13.03 13.44 10.20
C MET A 215 -11.90 12.66 9.53
N ILE A 216 -10.71 12.72 10.11
CA ILE A 216 -9.49 12.07 9.62
C ILE A 216 -9.28 10.79 10.41
N ILE A 217 -9.22 9.65 9.72
CA ILE A 217 -9.05 8.36 10.37
C ILE A 217 -7.59 7.92 10.23
N MET A 218 -6.92 7.79 11.38
CA MET A 218 -5.49 7.47 11.49
C MET A 218 -5.25 5.96 11.39
N ALA A 219 -5.57 5.38 10.24
CA ALA A 219 -5.53 3.94 10.00
C ALA A 219 -4.13 3.46 9.55
N HIS A 220 -3.12 3.67 10.38
CA HIS A 220 -1.73 3.26 10.17
C HIS A 220 -1.07 2.79 11.49
N ASP A 221 0.25 2.60 11.48
CA ASP A 221 1.06 2.14 12.63
C ASP A 221 0.70 0.74 13.13
N TYR A 222 0.33 -0.15 12.20
CA TYR A 222 -0.01 -1.54 12.53
C TYR A 222 1.23 -2.43 12.62
N GLU A 223 2.34 -2.03 11.98
CA GLU A 223 3.57 -2.79 11.98
C GLU A 223 4.19 -2.83 13.38
N PRO A 224 4.55 -4.02 13.89
CA PRO A 224 5.09 -4.12 15.23
C PRO A 224 6.50 -3.53 15.28
N LEU A 225 6.72 -2.60 16.19
CA LEU A 225 8.05 -2.06 16.50
C LEU A 225 8.82 -2.95 17.49
N THR A 226 8.43 -4.21 17.62
CA THR A 226 9.06 -5.21 18.50
C THR A 226 10.02 -6.10 17.74
N LYS A 227 10.89 -6.80 18.48
CA LYS A 227 11.69 -7.89 17.91
C LYS A 227 10.77 -8.98 17.38
N LEU A 228 11.09 -9.51 16.20
CA LEU A 228 10.37 -10.61 15.57
C LEU A 228 11.33 -11.73 15.19
N THR A 229 10.85 -12.96 15.16
CA THR A 229 11.58 -14.06 14.53
C THR A 229 11.60 -13.89 13.02
N LYS A 230 12.58 -14.48 12.33
CA LYS A 230 12.60 -14.53 10.87
C LYS A 230 11.29 -15.11 10.31
N GLU A 231 10.75 -16.14 10.94
CA GLU A 231 9.49 -16.77 10.52
C GLU A 231 8.30 -15.80 10.60
N GLN A 232 8.20 -15.01 11.67
CA GLN A 232 7.17 -13.96 11.77
C GLN A 232 7.35 -12.88 10.71
N VAL A 233 8.58 -12.42 10.51
CA VAL A 233 8.92 -11.44 9.47
C VAL A 233 8.59 -11.94 8.07
N MET A 234 8.83 -13.23 7.80
CA MET A 234 8.54 -13.85 6.51
C MET A 234 7.05 -13.91 6.18
N GLN A 235 6.14 -13.69 7.14
CA GLN A 235 4.71 -13.55 6.83
C GLN A 235 4.41 -12.31 5.98
N TYR A 236 5.24 -11.26 6.09
CA TYR A 236 5.13 -10.07 5.25
C TYR A 236 5.65 -10.30 3.83
N THR A 237 6.49 -11.30 3.59
CA THR A 237 7.15 -11.53 2.29
C THR A 237 6.78 -12.84 1.61
N GLY A 238 6.14 -13.77 2.33
CA GLY A 238 5.96 -15.15 1.93
C GLY A 238 4.62 -15.49 1.27
N TYR A 239 4.63 -16.64 0.57
CA TYR A 239 3.48 -17.23 -0.13
C TYR A 239 2.60 -18.15 0.74
N ASP A 240 3.06 -18.50 1.94
CA ASP A 240 2.37 -19.40 2.89
C ASP A 240 1.63 -18.65 4.01
N SER A 241 1.01 -17.52 3.68
CA SER A 241 0.12 -16.77 4.59
C SER A 241 -1.24 -17.47 4.80
N LEU A 242 -1.29 -18.80 4.82
CA LEU A 242 -2.53 -19.54 5.12
C LEU A 242 -3.06 -19.23 6.52
N ASN A 243 -2.22 -18.69 7.41
CA ASN A 243 -2.63 -18.03 8.65
C ASN A 243 -1.80 -16.75 8.83
N PRO A 244 -2.19 -15.62 8.21
CA PRO A 244 -1.54 -14.35 8.53
C PRO A 244 -1.89 -14.04 10.00
N ILE A 245 -0.90 -13.78 10.85
CA ILE A 245 -1.20 -13.27 12.19
C ILE A 245 -1.97 -11.95 11.99
N ASP A 246 -3.16 -11.83 12.59
CA ASP A 246 -4.03 -10.67 12.42
C ASP A 246 -3.34 -9.33 12.74
N SER A 247 -2.27 -9.35 13.55
CA SER A 247 -1.48 -8.18 13.91
C SER A 247 -0.51 -7.69 12.83
N LEU A 248 -0.37 -8.38 11.67
CA LEU A 248 0.69 -8.13 10.69
C LEU A 248 0.17 -7.73 9.28
N ALA A 249 -1.08 -7.29 9.14
CA ALA A 249 -1.71 -7.11 7.82
C ALA A 249 -2.33 -5.72 7.58
N PRO A 250 -1.59 -4.74 7.02
CA PRO A 250 -2.02 -3.34 6.97
C PRO A 250 -3.29 -3.09 6.14
N ILE A 251 -3.45 -3.67 4.93
CA ILE A 251 -4.67 -3.39 4.13
C ILE A 251 -5.94 -3.99 4.73
N LYS A 252 -5.86 -5.17 5.37
CA LYS A 252 -7.01 -5.81 6.01
C LYS A 252 -7.47 -5.03 7.24
N GLN A 253 -6.52 -4.47 8.01
CA GLN A 253 -6.88 -3.60 9.13
C GLN A 253 -7.55 -2.32 8.62
N ILE A 254 -7.04 -1.69 7.56
CA ILE A 254 -7.72 -0.54 6.94
C ILE A 254 -9.11 -0.94 6.43
N GLN A 255 -9.29 -2.13 5.84
CA GLN A 255 -10.62 -2.62 5.43
C GLN A 255 -11.58 -2.73 6.61
N ARG A 256 -11.18 -3.33 7.73
CA ARG A 256 -12.00 -3.39 8.96
C ARG A 256 -12.38 -2.00 9.45
N VAL A 257 -11.44 -1.05 9.41
CA VAL A 257 -11.73 0.35 9.75
C VAL A 257 -12.74 0.98 8.79
N MET A 258 -12.64 0.70 7.49
CA MET A 258 -13.63 1.17 6.50
C MET A 258 -15.00 0.51 6.69
N GLU A 259 -15.06 -0.74 7.17
CA GLU A 259 -16.31 -1.40 7.56
C GLU A 259 -16.96 -0.72 8.78
N ASP A 260 -16.18 -0.35 9.79
CA ASP A 260 -16.66 0.46 10.92
C ASP A 260 -17.19 1.83 10.46
N VAL A 261 -16.49 2.49 9.53
CA VAL A 261 -16.98 3.74 8.91
C VAL A 261 -18.33 3.52 8.25
N LYS A 262 -18.48 2.46 7.43
CA LYS A 262 -19.77 2.15 6.77
C LYS A 262 -20.87 1.83 7.76
N LYS A 263 -20.52 1.22 8.89
CA LYS A 263 -21.48 0.82 9.92
C LYS A 263 -21.99 2.03 10.71
N TYR A 264 -21.12 2.95 11.10
CA TYR A 264 -21.45 4.02 12.03
C TYR A 264 -21.63 5.40 11.40
N VAL A 265 -21.06 5.67 10.22
CA VAL A 265 -21.18 6.96 9.54
C VAL A 265 -22.33 6.94 8.54
N SER A 266 -23.23 7.93 8.63
CA SER A 266 -24.34 8.07 7.69
C SER A 266 -23.86 8.34 6.26
N LYS A 267 -24.64 7.91 5.26
CA LYS A 267 -24.29 8.13 3.84
C LYS A 267 -24.02 9.59 3.48
N SER A 268 -24.78 10.52 4.06
CA SER A 268 -24.60 11.97 3.84
C SER A 268 -23.31 12.52 4.44
N ASN A 269 -22.76 11.88 5.48
CA ASN A 269 -21.51 12.29 6.13
C ASN A 269 -20.26 11.59 5.57
N LEU A 270 -20.39 10.54 4.74
CA LEU A 270 -19.23 9.84 4.18
C LEU A 270 -18.25 10.78 3.44
N LYS A 271 -18.76 11.83 2.78
CA LYS A 271 -17.93 12.84 2.09
C LYS A 271 -17.13 13.77 3.02
N LYS A 272 -17.35 13.69 4.32
CA LYS A 272 -16.53 14.37 5.33
C LYS A 272 -15.34 13.52 5.80
N ILE A 273 -15.37 12.22 5.52
CA ILE A 273 -14.38 11.26 6.03
C ILE A 273 -13.14 11.27 5.14
N MET A 274 -11.97 11.28 5.78
CA MET A 274 -10.67 11.17 5.11
C MET A 274 -9.88 10.00 5.69
N LEU A 275 -9.40 9.11 4.83
CA LEU A 275 -8.46 8.06 5.23
C LEU A 275 -7.06 8.66 5.31
N GLN A 276 -6.39 8.56 6.45
CA GLN A 276 -5.00 8.95 6.55
C GLN A 276 -4.08 7.82 6.07
N ILE A 277 -3.09 8.17 5.24
CA ILE A 277 -2.00 7.30 4.81
C ILE A 277 -0.71 7.85 5.41
N SER A 278 0.00 7.00 6.17
CA SER A 278 1.32 7.35 6.71
C SER A 278 2.44 6.89 5.77
N PHE A 279 3.55 7.64 5.77
CA PHE A 279 4.80 7.31 5.09
C PHE A 279 5.90 6.99 6.09
N ASP A 280 5.58 6.09 7.01
CA ASP A 280 6.57 5.40 7.83
C ASP A 280 7.00 4.08 7.15
N ALA A 281 8.14 3.57 7.58
CA ALA A 281 8.63 2.26 7.20
C ALA A 281 8.75 1.39 8.46
N ALA A 282 8.92 0.09 8.29
CA ALA A 282 9.33 -0.82 9.36
C ALA A 282 10.63 -1.50 8.96
N GLN A 283 11.47 -1.88 9.92
CA GLN A 283 12.71 -2.60 9.64
C GLN A 283 13.04 -3.65 10.69
N TRP A 284 13.40 -4.84 10.23
CA TRP A 284 14.01 -5.89 11.07
C TRP A 284 15.38 -6.28 10.53
N ARG A 285 16.33 -6.44 11.45
CA ARG A 285 17.74 -6.70 11.14
C ARG A 285 18.20 -7.96 11.85
N PHE A 286 18.96 -8.80 11.18
CA PHE A 286 19.47 -10.04 11.72
C PHE A 286 21.00 -10.03 11.63
N GLN A 287 21.67 -10.18 12.78
CA GLN A 287 23.12 -10.32 12.79
C GLN A 287 23.51 -11.64 12.13
N VAL A 288 24.45 -11.59 11.19
CA VAL A 288 24.92 -12.78 10.49
C VAL A 288 26.44 -12.75 10.28
N PRO A 289 27.10 -13.91 10.10
CA PRO A 289 28.47 -13.95 9.62
C PRO A 289 28.63 -13.24 8.26
N LYS A 290 29.79 -12.64 8.00
CA LYS A 290 30.08 -11.97 6.72
C LYS A 290 29.84 -12.91 5.54
N GLY A 291 29.14 -12.42 4.51
CA GLY A 291 28.81 -13.21 3.31
C GLY A 291 27.59 -14.13 3.45
N SER A 292 26.96 -14.18 4.64
CA SER A 292 25.69 -14.89 4.84
C SER A 292 24.55 -14.27 4.02
N THR A 293 23.58 -15.09 3.64
CA THR A 293 22.41 -14.66 2.86
C THR A 293 21.15 -14.66 3.73
N TRP A 294 20.06 -14.02 3.27
CA TRP A 294 18.76 -14.11 3.96
C TRP A 294 18.37 -15.58 4.24
N LYS A 295 18.68 -16.49 3.31
CA LYS A 295 18.39 -17.91 3.39
C LYS A 295 19.12 -18.62 4.54
N SER A 296 20.36 -18.21 4.88
CA SER A 296 21.16 -18.89 5.91
C SER A 296 20.72 -18.60 7.35
N ILE A 297 19.81 -17.64 7.56
CA ILE A 297 19.27 -17.33 8.88
C ILE A 297 18.26 -18.42 9.30
N GLY A 298 18.42 -18.99 10.49
CA GLY A 298 17.46 -19.96 11.04
C GLY A 298 16.06 -19.34 11.24
N LYS A 299 14.99 -20.12 11.05
CA LYS A 299 13.59 -19.63 11.16
C LYS A 299 13.28 -18.95 12.50
N LYS A 300 13.83 -19.49 13.59
CA LYS A 300 13.66 -18.97 14.96
C LYS A 300 14.65 -17.86 15.35
N ALA A 301 15.53 -17.44 14.45
CA ALA A 301 16.44 -16.33 14.73
C ALA A 301 15.60 -15.07 15.00
N VAL A 302 15.94 -14.35 16.06
CA VAL A 302 15.25 -13.13 16.49
C VAL A 302 15.98 -11.93 15.94
N SER A 303 15.24 -10.93 15.46
CA SER A 303 15.84 -9.68 15.01
C SER A 303 16.58 -8.97 16.14
N LEU A 304 17.57 -8.17 15.77
CA LEU A 304 18.19 -7.19 16.66
C LEU A 304 17.16 -6.18 17.17
N GLU A 305 17.59 -5.35 18.12
CA GLU A 305 16.80 -4.20 18.56
C GLU A 305 16.31 -3.37 17.39
N VAL A 306 15.05 -2.95 17.52
CA VAL A 306 14.36 -2.09 16.57
C VAL A 306 14.93 -0.69 16.78
N LEU A 307 15.86 -0.31 15.89
CA LEU A 307 16.24 1.08 15.73
C LEU A 307 15.04 1.85 15.16
N PRO A 308 15.02 3.20 15.31
CA PRO A 308 14.02 4.00 14.60
C PRO A 308 13.95 3.54 13.14
N PRO A 309 12.74 3.33 12.60
CA PRO A 309 12.61 2.79 11.27
C PRO A 309 13.28 3.68 10.22
N PRO A 310 13.74 3.11 9.09
CA PRO A 310 14.44 3.86 8.07
C PRO A 310 13.51 4.89 7.41
N THR A 311 14.03 6.09 7.16
CA THR A 311 13.31 7.06 6.31
C THR A 311 13.30 6.60 4.86
N TYR A 312 12.37 7.12 4.05
CA TYR A 312 12.37 6.86 2.60
C TYR A 312 13.65 7.32 1.91
N LYS A 313 14.30 8.36 2.42
CA LYS A 313 15.62 8.76 1.94
C LYS A 313 16.66 7.67 2.21
N MET A 314 16.65 7.05 3.38
CA MET A 314 17.55 5.92 3.67
C MET A 314 17.24 4.70 2.79
N LEU A 315 15.96 4.43 2.52
CA LEU A 315 15.55 3.37 1.59
C LEU A 315 16.05 3.67 0.16
N TYR A 316 15.86 4.89 -0.33
CA TYR A 316 16.31 5.32 -1.65
C TYR A 316 17.84 5.27 -1.77
N ASP A 317 18.57 5.83 -0.80
CA ASP A 317 20.03 5.80 -0.76
C ASP A 317 20.55 4.35 -0.72
N ARG A 318 19.84 3.44 -0.03
CA ARG A 318 20.15 2.00 -0.04
C ARG A 318 19.94 1.39 -1.42
N ILE A 319 18.81 1.68 -2.07
CA ILE A 319 18.46 1.16 -3.41
C ILE A 319 19.49 1.54 -4.46
N ILE A 320 19.93 2.80 -4.47
CA ILE A 320 20.97 3.26 -5.41
C ILE A 320 22.38 2.93 -4.92
N ASN A 321 22.50 2.22 -3.79
CA ASN A 321 23.74 1.85 -3.11
C ASN A 321 24.70 3.04 -2.91
N LYS A 322 24.14 4.21 -2.53
CA LYS A 322 24.90 5.46 -2.35
C LYS A 322 25.97 5.35 -1.26
N ASP A 323 25.69 4.60 -0.20
CA ASP A 323 26.60 4.39 0.92
C ASP A 323 27.62 3.25 0.67
N GLY A 324 27.53 2.55 -0.45
CA GLY A 324 28.40 1.43 -0.81
C GLY A 324 28.16 0.14 -0.01
N ASN A 325 27.26 0.16 0.99
CA ASN A 325 27.14 -0.91 1.97
C ASN A 325 26.03 -1.92 1.65
N GLY A 326 25.15 -1.63 0.69
CA GLY A 326 24.08 -2.52 0.26
C GLY A 326 24.59 -3.62 -0.69
N LYS A 327 24.35 -4.88 -0.34
CA LYS A 327 24.56 -6.03 -1.23
C LYS A 327 23.30 -6.88 -1.34
N SER A 328 23.13 -7.55 -2.47
CA SER A 328 22.01 -8.46 -2.72
C SER A 328 20.64 -7.83 -2.46
N ILE A 329 20.47 -6.58 -2.89
CA ILE A 329 19.23 -5.83 -2.72
C ILE A 329 18.15 -6.53 -3.56
N THR A 330 17.08 -6.93 -2.91
CA THR A 330 15.90 -7.50 -3.53
C THR A 330 14.67 -6.74 -3.07
N TYR A 331 13.67 -6.70 -3.92
CA TYR A 331 12.40 -6.04 -3.68
C TYR A 331 11.27 -7.00 -4.02
N GLY A 332 10.18 -6.91 -3.29
CA GLY A 332 8.98 -7.65 -3.58
C GLY A 332 7.75 -6.93 -3.06
N TYR A 333 6.61 -7.50 -3.43
CA TYR A 333 5.31 -6.99 -3.05
C TYR A 333 4.46 -8.14 -2.54
N ASN A 334 3.86 -7.97 -1.37
CA ASN A 334 2.88 -8.91 -0.84
C ASN A 334 1.49 -8.41 -1.20
N TYR A 335 0.89 -9.04 -2.19
CA TYR A 335 -0.40 -8.64 -2.72
C TYR A 335 -1.59 -9.01 -1.83
N GLU A 336 -1.42 -9.89 -0.85
CA GLU A 336 -2.49 -10.15 0.13
C GLU A 336 -2.55 -9.07 1.20
N LEU A 337 -1.39 -8.48 1.51
CA LEU A 337 -1.26 -7.38 2.47
C LEU A 337 -1.29 -6.01 1.79
N GLU A 338 -1.18 -5.99 0.46
CA GLU A 338 -0.94 -4.80 -0.38
C GLU A 338 0.21 -3.96 0.20
N SER A 339 1.33 -4.62 0.51
CA SER A 339 2.53 -4.05 1.16
C SER A 339 3.79 -4.35 0.37
N SER A 340 4.64 -3.34 0.18
CA SER A 340 5.98 -3.51 -0.38
C SER A 340 7.00 -3.90 0.67
N PHE A 341 8.00 -4.66 0.25
CA PHE A 341 9.16 -4.98 1.07
C PHE A 341 10.47 -4.91 0.28
N MET A 342 11.56 -4.63 0.98
CA MET A 342 12.92 -4.69 0.47
C MET A 342 13.77 -5.53 1.40
N GLN A 343 14.64 -6.39 0.85
CA GLN A 343 15.64 -7.12 1.62
C GLN A 343 17.04 -6.80 1.11
N TYR A 344 18.01 -6.69 2.01
CA TYR A 344 19.40 -6.45 1.64
C TYR A 344 20.39 -6.88 2.73
N PHE A 345 21.61 -7.19 2.30
CA PHE A 345 22.74 -7.33 3.21
C PHE A 345 23.43 -5.99 3.40
N ASN A 346 23.77 -5.65 4.64
CA ASN A 346 24.52 -4.46 5.00
C ASN A 346 25.94 -4.84 5.40
N THR A 347 26.93 -4.46 4.59
CA THR A 347 28.33 -4.84 4.81
C THR A 347 29.00 -4.10 5.96
N SER A 348 28.49 -2.93 6.37
CA SER A 348 29.12 -2.14 7.44
C SER A 348 28.98 -2.78 8.82
N ASN A 349 27.90 -3.53 9.05
CA ASN A 349 27.60 -4.17 10.33
C ASN A 349 27.26 -5.67 10.21
N ASN A 350 27.43 -6.26 9.02
CA ASN A 350 27.12 -7.65 8.72
C ASN A 350 25.69 -8.05 9.12
N THR A 351 24.70 -7.24 8.73
CA THR A 351 23.29 -7.53 9.00
C THR A 351 22.53 -7.87 7.72
N GLN A 352 21.60 -8.82 7.84
CA GLN A 352 20.53 -9.03 6.86
C GLN A 352 19.31 -8.21 7.29
N ASN A 353 18.79 -7.42 6.37
CA ASN A 353 17.76 -6.42 6.65
C ASN A 353 16.53 -6.75 5.81
N ILE A 354 15.37 -6.53 6.41
CA ILE A 354 14.11 -6.40 5.69
C ILE A 354 13.47 -5.09 6.10
N CYS A 355 12.95 -4.36 5.11
CA CYS A 355 12.16 -3.16 5.33
C CYS A 355 10.78 -3.32 4.70
N LEU A 356 9.74 -2.90 5.41
CA LEU A 356 8.41 -2.68 4.85
C LEU A 356 8.22 -1.19 4.64
N TYR A 357 7.52 -0.84 3.57
CA TYR A 357 7.25 0.55 3.22
C TYR A 357 6.02 0.62 2.31
N GLU A 358 5.46 1.80 2.17
CA GLU A 358 4.45 2.16 1.18
C GLU A 358 5.11 2.51 -0.15
N ASN A 359 4.65 1.90 -1.23
CA ASN A 359 5.05 2.24 -2.59
C ASN A 359 3.86 2.79 -3.40
N SER A 360 4.14 3.22 -4.63
CA SER A 360 3.16 3.77 -5.55
C SER A 360 1.93 2.87 -5.72
N ARG A 361 2.10 1.54 -5.67
CA ARG A 361 1.00 0.59 -5.77
C ARG A 361 0.17 0.52 -4.49
N SER A 362 0.80 0.31 -3.34
CA SER A 362 0.08 0.15 -2.06
C SER A 362 -0.72 1.41 -1.71
N VAL A 363 -0.19 2.58 -2.05
CA VAL A 363 -0.89 3.87 -1.87
C VAL A 363 -2.06 4.00 -2.83
N ALA A 364 -1.88 3.70 -4.12
CA ALA A 364 -2.96 3.72 -5.10
C ALA A 364 -4.12 2.79 -4.70
N VAL A 365 -3.82 1.58 -4.21
CA VAL A 365 -4.84 0.62 -3.76
C VAL A 365 -5.64 1.15 -2.56
N LYS A 366 -4.99 1.83 -1.61
CA LYS A 366 -5.68 2.48 -0.48
C LYS A 366 -6.59 3.61 -0.96
N ILE A 367 -6.13 4.42 -1.91
CA ILE A 367 -6.94 5.52 -2.50
C ILE A 367 -8.15 4.95 -3.27
N ASP A 368 -7.95 3.92 -4.08
CA ASP A 368 -9.03 3.25 -4.82
C ASP A 368 -10.05 2.60 -3.87
N MET A 369 -9.59 2.05 -2.74
CA MET A 369 -10.48 1.55 -1.70
C MET A 369 -11.32 2.68 -1.10
N SER A 370 -10.72 3.83 -0.75
CA SER A 370 -11.45 5.01 -0.27
C SER A 370 -12.58 5.43 -1.22
N LYS A 371 -12.34 5.41 -2.54
CA LYS A 371 -13.37 5.66 -3.55
C LYS A 371 -14.49 4.61 -3.52
N GLN A 372 -14.15 3.32 -3.44
CA GLN A 372 -15.13 2.23 -3.34
C GLN A 372 -16.01 2.34 -2.09
N TYR A 373 -15.44 2.78 -0.97
CA TYR A 373 -16.17 3.06 0.27
C TYR A 373 -16.91 4.41 0.25
N GLY A 374 -16.73 5.23 -0.80
CA GLY A 374 -17.45 6.47 -1.00
C GLY A 374 -17.08 7.58 -0.01
N ILE A 375 -15.93 7.47 0.66
CA ILE A 375 -15.43 8.53 1.56
C ILE A 375 -15.00 9.76 0.75
N GLY A 376 -14.72 10.87 1.45
CA GLY A 376 -14.55 12.18 0.85
C GLY A 376 -13.11 12.57 0.49
N GLY A 377 -12.11 11.96 1.12
CA GLY A 377 -10.74 12.38 0.89
C GLY A 377 -9.66 11.45 1.43
N ILE A 378 -8.43 11.88 1.21
CA ILE A 378 -7.20 11.28 1.68
C ILE A 378 -6.46 12.32 2.51
N SER A 379 -5.96 11.90 3.67
CA SER A 379 -5.06 12.69 4.51
C SER A 379 -3.66 12.06 4.46
N LEU A 380 -2.59 12.85 4.45
CA LEU A 380 -1.22 12.33 4.46
C LEU A 380 -0.51 12.64 5.79
N TRP A 381 0.10 11.61 6.39
CA TRP A 381 1.03 11.72 7.51
C TRP A 381 2.45 11.31 7.06
N SER A 382 3.36 12.23 6.81
CA SER A 382 3.15 13.67 6.71
C SER A 382 3.87 14.20 5.46
N LEU A 383 3.65 15.48 5.13
CA LEU A 383 4.24 16.09 3.93
C LEU A 383 5.77 15.98 3.87
N SER A 384 6.46 15.90 5.02
CA SER A 384 7.91 15.79 5.07
C SER A 384 8.44 14.42 4.62
N ASN A 385 7.59 13.39 4.64
CA ASN A 385 8.01 12.00 4.45
C ASN A 385 7.48 11.37 3.16
N VAL A 386 6.67 12.09 2.38
CA VAL A 386 6.12 11.61 1.11
C VAL A 386 7.26 11.24 0.15
N PRO A 387 7.33 9.99 -0.35
CA PRO A 387 8.33 9.60 -1.33
C PRO A 387 8.02 10.20 -2.70
N ASP A 388 8.99 10.91 -3.29
CA ASP A 388 8.85 11.55 -4.61
C ASP A 388 10.13 11.36 -5.42
N TYR A 389 10.55 10.09 -5.56
CA TYR A 389 11.76 9.72 -6.28
C TYR A 389 11.41 9.27 -7.70
N THR A 390 11.69 10.12 -8.69
CA THR A 390 11.20 9.95 -10.07
C THR A 390 12.21 9.32 -11.04
N SER A 391 13.42 8.97 -10.58
CA SER A 391 14.42 8.28 -11.40
C SER A 391 13.93 6.91 -11.86
N SER A 392 14.36 6.44 -13.03
CA SER A 392 13.95 5.13 -13.55
C SER A 392 14.21 3.99 -12.56
N THR A 393 15.33 4.06 -11.84
CA THR A 393 15.64 3.13 -10.75
C THR A 393 14.61 3.22 -9.64
N ALA A 394 14.35 4.41 -9.08
CA ALA A 394 13.38 4.61 -8.00
C ALA A 394 11.96 4.14 -8.35
N LYS A 395 11.52 4.44 -9.58
CA LYS A 395 10.24 3.97 -10.13
C LYS A 395 10.15 2.45 -10.19
N GLY A 396 11.27 1.77 -10.48
CA GLY A 396 11.36 0.31 -10.40
C GLY A 396 11.06 -0.26 -9.01
N TYR A 397 11.26 0.52 -7.95
CA TYR A 397 10.92 0.19 -6.56
C TYR A 397 9.61 0.85 -6.08
N GLY A 398 8.90 1.56 -6.95
CA GLY A 398 7.67 2.27 -6.63
C GLY A 398 7.83 3.41 -5.64
N LEU A 399 8.98 4.11 -5.66
CA LEU A 399 9.24 5.26 -4.79
C LEU A 399 8.75 6.60 -5.36
N ASP A 400 8.04 6.58 -6.50
CA ASP A 400 7.33 7.69 -7.13
C ASP A 400 5.92 7.86 -6.55
N VAL A 401 5.82 7.80 -5.22
CA VAL A 401 4.54 7.71 -4.49
C VAL A 401 3.69 8.97 -4.69
N TRP A 402 4.30 10.15 -4.72
CA TRP A 402 3.56 11.38 -4.97
C TRP A 402 2.82 11.39 -6.32
N ASP A 403 3.50 10.98 -7.40
CA ASP A 403 2.89 10.87 -8.73
C ASP A 403 1.70 9.88 -8.70
N ALA A 404 1.83 8.78 -7.96
CA ALA A 404 0.76 7.80 -7.77
C ALA A 404 -0.43 8.37 -6.98
N ILE A 405 -0.20 9.17 -5.93
CA ILE A 405 -1.25 9.86 -5.18
C ILE A 405 -2.03 10.77 -6.12
N ILE A 406 -1.35 11.70 -6.80
CA ILE A 406 -1.98 12.68 -7.67
C ILE A 406 -2.80 11.99 -8.75
N LYS A 407 -2.22 11.00 -9.45
CA LYS A 407 -2.92 10.22 -10.47
C LYS A 407 -4.16 9.50 -9.91
N SER A 408 -4.08 8.98 -8.69
CA SER A 408 -5.15 8.18 -8.10
C SER A 408 -6.30 9.03 -7.56
N LEU A 409 -6.14 10.34 -7.37
CA LEU A 409 -7.23 11.22 -6.91
C LEU A 409 -8.29 11.50 -7.98
N TYR A 410 -7.89 11.46 -9.25
CA TYR A 410 -8.78 11.75 -10.37
C TYR A 410 -9.48 10.50 -10.88
N LYS A 411 -10.65 10.71 -11.48
CA LYS A 411 -11.36 9.69 -12.21
C LYS A 411 -10.59 9.37 -13.49
N THR A 412 -9.92 8.24 -13.51
CA THR A 412 -9.50 7.65 -14.80
C THR A 412 -10.75 7.10 -15.49
N VAL A 413 -10.87 7.28 -16.81
CA VAL A 413 -11.93 6.64 -17.60
C VAL A 413 -11.91 5.14 -17.28
N PRO A 414 -12.99 4.56 -16.75
CA PRO A 414 -12.92 3.25 -16.13
C PRO A 414 -12.76 2.16 -17.19
N VAL A 415 -11.55 1.63 -17.34
CA VAL A 415 -11.34 0.24 -17.77
C VAL A 415 -12.03 -0.74 -16.78
N SER A 416 -12.41 -0.24 -15.58
CA SER A 416 -13.08 -0.95 -14.48
C SER A 416 -14.56 -1.29 -14.69
N GLN A 417 -15.18 -0.96 -15.85
CA GLN A 417 -16.51 -1.48 -16.21
C GLN A 417 -16.49 -2.62 -17.24
N ILE A 418 -15.31 -3.04 -17.69
CA ILE A 418 -15.23 -4.23 -18.56
C ILE A 418 -15.64 -5.45 -17.75
N LYS A 419 -16.81 -5.98 -18.08
CA LYS A 419 -17.35 -7.20 -17.48
C LYS A 419 -16.39 -8.36 -17.77
N ALA A 420 -15.98 -9.07 -16.73
CA ALA A 420 -15.32 -10.36 -16.87
C ALA A 420 -16.38 -11.41 -17.21
N THR A 421 -16.03 -12.33 -18.08
CA THR A 421 -16.89 -13.46 -18.44
C THR A 421 -16.17 -14.75 -18.12
N PHE A 422 -16.84 -15.68 -17.44
CA PHE A 422 -16.32 -17.01 -17.15
C PHE A 422 -17.08 -18.03 -17.98
N THR A 423 -16.32 -18.92 -18.62
CA THR A 423 -16.85 -20.09 -19.33
C THR A 423 -16.91 -21.32 -18.43
N ASP A 424 -16.13 -21.33 -17.33
CA ASP A 424 -16.07 -22.41 -16.36
C ASP A 424 -16.58 -21.95 -14.97
N LYS A 425 -17.64 -22.60 -14.48
CA LYS A 425 -18.26 -22.26 -13.18
C LYS A 425 -17.38 -22.60 -11.98
N VAL A 426 -16.49 -23.59 -12.09
CA VAL A 426 -15.56 -23.95 -10.99
C VAL A 426 -14.50 -22.87 -10.87
N VAL A 427 -13.96 -22.41 -12.00
CA VAL A 427 -13.01 -21.28 -12.03
C VAL A 427 -13.67 -19.99 -11.53
N GLU A 428 -14.88 -19.68 -11.99
CA GLU A 428 -15.65 -18.52 -11.51
C GLU A 428 -15.86 -18.57 -10.00
N LYS A 429 -16.30 -19.71 -9.47
CA LYS A 429 -16.54 -19.88 -8.02
C LYS A 429 -15.27 -19.66 -7.21
N ALA A 430 -14.14 -20.20 -7.68
CA ALA A 430 -12.84 -19.99 -7.02
C ALA A 430 -12.43 -18.51 -7.03
N VAL A 431 -12.61 -17.81 -8.16
CA VAL A 431 -12.32 -16.38 -8.26
C VAL A 431 -13.22 -15.56 -7.35
N ARG A 432 -14.55 -15.81 -7.38
CA ARG A 432 -15.54 -15.12 -6.54
C ARG A 432 -15.27 -15.26 -5.05
N ALA A 433 -14.85 -16.45 -4.62
CA ALA A 433 -14.42 -16.67 -3.25
C ALA A 433 -13.21 -15.81 -2.88
N LYS A 434 -12.23 -15.69 -3.79
CA LYS A 434 -11.02 -14.88 -3.54
C LYS A 434 -11.30 -13.37 -3.48
N ILE A 435 -12.26 -12.87 -4.26
CA ILE A 435 -12.66 -11.45 -4.26
C ILE A 435 -13.79 -11.12 -3.28
N SER A 436 -14.21 -12.07 -2.43
CA SER A 436 -15.32 -11.93 -1.48
C SER A 436 -16.62 -11.42 -2.12
N LYS A 437 -16.93 -11.88 -3.35
CA LYS A 437 -18.07 -11.41 -4.17
C LYS A 437 -18.93 -12.58 -4.67
N PRO A 438 -19.81 -13.13 -3.82
CA PRO A 438 -20.55 -14.36 -4.14
C PRO A 438 -21.57 -14.18 -5.29
N SER A 439 -22.05 -12.97 -5.53
CA SER A 439 -23.06 -12.67 -6.57
C SER A 439 -22.78 -11.34 -7.28
N GLY A 440 -23.55 -11.05 -8.33
CA GLY A 440 -23.41 -9.82 -9.13
C GLY A 440 -22.30 -9.88 -10.19
N THR A 441 -22.19 -8.79 -10.95
CA THR A 441 -21.24 -8.65 -12.07
C THR A 441 -19.79 -8.65 -11.56
N VAL A 442 -18.94 -9.49 -12.15
CA VAL A 442 -17.47 -9.43 -11.93
C VAL A 442 -16.87 -8.53 -13.01
N TYR A 443 -16.01 -7.61 -12.61
CA TYR A 443 -15.31 -6.71 -13.52
C TYR A 443 -13.83 -7.06 -13.61
N ARG A 444 -13.13 -6.61 -14.66
CA ARG A 444 -11.67 -6.78 -14.78
C ARG A 444 -10.90 -6.21 -13.58
N SER A 445 -11.40 -5.13 -12.96
CA SER A 445 -10.85 -4.58 -11.72
C SER A 445 -10.96 -5.54 -10.54
N ASP A 446 -11.99 -6.38 -10.50
CA ASP A 446 -12.09 -7.45 -9.50
C ASP A 446 -11.02 -8.52 -9.76
N LEU A 447 -10.81 -8.90 -11.03
CA LEU A 447 -9.78 -9.88 -11.41
C LEU A 447 -8.36 -9.42 -11.09
N ALA A 448 -8.10 -8.12 -11.15
CA ALA A 448 -6.80 -7.54 -10.81
C ALA A 448 -6.39 -7.80 -9.34
N LYS A 449 -7.36 -8.10 -8.46
CA LYS A 449 -7.16 -8.43 -7.03
C LYS A 449 -6.85 -9.91 -6.80
N VAL A 450 -6.87 -10.74 -7.84
CA VAL A 450 -6.66 -12.20 -7.73
C VAL A 450 -5.19 -12.53 -7.98
N TYR A 451 -4.42 -12.60 -6.90
CA TYR A 451 -2.99 -12.93 -6.93
C TYR A 451 -2.68 -14.37 -6.55
N ARG A 452 -3.60 -15.01 -5.81
CA ARG A 452 -3.50 -16.41 -5.41
C ARG A 452 -4.80 -17.11 -5.67
N LEU A 453 -4.72 -18.30 -6.27
CA LEU A 453 -5.90 -19.07 -6.57
C LEU A 453 -5.61 -20.57 -6.40
N LYS A 454 -6.50 -21.25 -5.69
CA LYS A 454 -6.60 -22.70 -5.71
C LYS A 454 -7.88 -23.06 -6.44
N ILE A 455 -7.78 -23.94 -7.43
CA ILE A 455 -8.94 -24.41 -8.18
C ILE A 455 -9.14 -25.90 -7.83
N PRO A 456 -10.30 -26.29 -7.28
CA PRO A 456 -10.57 -27.70 -7.00
C PRO A 456 -10.77 -28.48 -8.30
N ALA A 457 -10.78 -29.82 -8.21
CA ALA A 457 -11.11 -30.69 -9.33
C ALA A 457 -12.53 -30.43 -9.86
N GLY A 458 -12.80 -30.86 -11.10
CA GLY A 458 -14.13 -30.79 -11.72
C GLY A 458 -14.38 -29.59 -12.62
N TYR A 459 -13.37 -28.75 -12.89
CA TYR A 459 -13.43 -27.79 -14.00
C TYR A 459 -13.47 -28.52 -15.35
N LYS A 460 -14.16 -27.92 -16.31
CA LYS A 460 -14.20 -28.33 -17.71
C LYS A 460 -13.09 -27.67 -18.53
N SER A 461 -12.73 -26.43 -18.18
CA SER A 461 -11.68 -25.67 -18.87
C SER A 461 -10.97 -24.69 -17.94
N LEU A 462 -9.68 -24.47 -18.20
CA LEU A 462 -8.87 -23.46 -17.53
C LEU A 462 -8.64 -22.21 -18.39
N ASN A 463 -9.33 -22.07 -19.53
CA ASN A 463 -9.13 -20.95 -20.45
C ASN A 463 -9.44 -19.58 -19.82
N ASP A 464 -10.30 -19.54 -18.80
CA ASP A 464 -10.63 -18.31 -18.09
C ASP A 464 -9.45 -17.73 -17.29
N LEU A 465 -8.44 -18.56 -16.95
CA LEU A 465 -7.25 -18.12 -16.21
C LEU A 465 -6.47 -17.02 -16.94
N LYS A 466 -6.52 -16.97 -18.29
CA LYS A 466 -5.83 -15.93 -19.08
C LYS A 466 -6.24 -14.50 -18.71
N GLN A 467 -7.36 -14.33 -18.03
CA GLN A 467 -7.87 -13.04 -17.56
C GLN A 467 -7.22 -12.59 -16.24
N LEU A 468 -6.52 -13.48 -15.53
CA LEU A 468 -5.89 -13.24 -14.23
C LEU A 468 -4.43 -12.84 -14.40
N PHE A 469 -4.19 -11.69 -15.03
CA PHE A 469 -2.84 -11.22 -15.39
C PHE A 469 -1.94 -10.93 -14.19
N ASN A 470 -2.50 -10.74 -12.99
CA ASN A 470 -1.75 -10.52 -11.75
C ASN A 470 -1.54 -11.81 -10.93
N LEU A 471 -1.92 -12.98 -11.43
CA LEU A 471 -1.82 -14.23 -10.67
C LEU A 471 -0.36 -14.62 -10.43
N GLU A 472 0.01 -14.79 -9.16
CA GLU A 472 1.36 -15.17 -8.72
C GLU A 472 1.44 -16.56 -8.10
N TYR A 473 0.36 -17.04 -7.49
CA TYR A 473 0.26 -18.37 -6.89
C TYR A 473 -0.91 -19.14 -7.51
N LEU A 474 -0.66 -20.35 -7.99
CA LEU A 474 -1.68 -21.24 -8.52
C LEU A 474 -1.50 -22.66 -7.99
N ASP A 475 -2.53 -23.17 -7.32
CA ASP A 475 -2.65 -24.59 -6.93
C ASP A 475 -3.73 -25.29 -7.76
N LEU A 476 -3.28 -26.24 -8.58
CA LEU A 476 -4.06 -27.14 -9.42
C LEU A 476 -3.72 -28.62 -9.12
N SER A 477 -3.24 -28.89 -7.90
CA SER A 477 -2.83 -30.22 -7.49
C SER A 477 -4.03 -31.15 -7.31
N ASN A 478 -3.86 -32.42 -7.70
CA ASN A 478 -4.90 -33.44 -7.62
C ASN A 478 -6.21 -33.03 -8.34
N THR A 479 -6.09 -32.47 -9.56
CA THR A 479 -7.23 -32.01 -10.36
C THR A 479 -7.46 -32.78 -11.66
N GLN A 480 -6.74 -33.90 -11.85
CA GLN A 480 -6.77 -34.70 -13.08
C GLN A 480 -6.31 -33.92 -14.32
N LEU A 481 -5.48 -32.88 -14.15
CA LEU A 481 -4.97 -32.04 -15.23
C LEU A 481 -4.08 -32.87 -16.17
N THR A 482 -4.30 -32.76 -17.47
CA THR A 482 -3.49 -33.43 -18.51
C THR A 482 -2.65 -32.46 -19.35
N SER A 483 -3.03 -31.18 -19.40
CA SER A 483 -2.37 -30.14 -20.21
C SER A 483 -2.24 -28.83 -19.43
N VAL A 484 -1.12 -28.14 -19.60
CA VAL A 484 -0.83 -26.84 -18.97
C VAL A 484 -0.84 -25.67 -19.97
N SER A 485 -1.38 -25.86 -21.18
CA SER A 485 -1.37 -24.83 -22.24
C SER A 485 -2.06 -23.53 -21.83
N SER A 486 -3.14 -23.63 -21.06
CA SER A 486 -3.88 -22.47 -20.52
C SER A 486 -3.08 -21.61 -19.54
N LEU A 487 -1.96 -22.13 -19.01
CA LEU A 487 -1.12 -21.42 -18.04
C LEU A 487 -0.05 -20.54 -18.70
N ALA A 488 0.18 -20.70 -20.01
CA ALA A 488 1.30 -20.05 -20.71
C ALA A 488 1.27 -18.52 -20.66
N SER A 489 0.08 -17.91 -20.51
CA SER A 489 -0.10 -16.46 -20.43
C SER A 489 0.12 -15.88 -19.03
N LEU A 490 0.26 -16.71 -17.99
CA LEU A 490 0.32 -16.26 -16.59
C LEU A 490 1.75 -15.85 -16.18
N LYS A 491 2.29 -14.83 -16.86
CA LYS A 491 3.71 -14.42 -16.76
C LYS A 491 4.17 -13.96 -15.38
N ASN A 492 3.22 -13.68 -14.48
CA ASN A 492 3.50 -13.25 -13.10
C ASN A 492 3.54 -14.41 -12.09
N LEU A 493 3.33 -15.66 -12.51
CA LEU A 493 3.42 -16.80 -11.60
C LEU A 493 4.82 -16.92 -10.98
N ARG A 494 4.84 -16.99 -9.65
CA ARG A 494 5.99 -17.24 -8.78
C ARG A 494 5.88 -18.61 -8.10
N VAL A 495 4.68 -19.08 -7.80
CA VAL A 495 4.43 -20.42 -7.21
C VAL A 495 3.41 -21.19 -8.04
N LEU A 496 3.76 -22.42 -8.43
CA LEU A 496 2.91 -23.29 -9.21
C LEU A 496 2.90 -24.73 -8.67
N TYR A 497 1.75 -25.17 -8.17
CA TYR A 497 1.54 -26.53 -7.67
C TYR A 497 0.63 -27.32 -8.61
N LEU A 498 1.17 -28.45 -9.10
CA LEU A 498 0.59 -29.33 -10.08
C LEU A 498 0.75 -30.80 -9.68
N TYR A 499 1.01 -31.10 -8.39
CA TYR A 499 1.30 -32.47 -7.96
C TYR A 499 0.08 -33.40 -8.11
N LYS A 500 0.32 -34.69 -8.34
CA LYS A 500 -0.72 -35.72 -8.54
C LYS A 500 -1.69 -35.38 -9.67
N ASN A 501 -1.15 -35.20 -10.87
CA ASN A 501 -1.93 -34.99 -12.10
C ASN A 501 -1.50 -36.00 -13.18
N SER A 502 -1.90 -35.80 -14.44
CA SER A 502 -1.52 -36.66 -15.57
C SER A 502 -0.80 -35.87 -16.67
N ILE A 503 -0.02 -34.86 -16.28
CA ILE A 503 0.68 -33.96 -17.19
C ILE A 503 1.86 -34.71 -17.84
N LYS A 504 1.97 -34.61 -19.16
CA LYS A 504 3.09 -35.16 -19.94
C LYS A 504 4.00 -34.08 -20.51
N ASP A 505 3.42 -33.00 -21.01
CA ASP A 505 4.14 -31.89 -21.62
C ASP A 505 4.05 -30.63 -20.76
N ILE A 506 5.22 -30.08 -20.42
CA ILE A 506 5.37 -28.82 -19.70
C ILE A 506 5.99 -27.71 -20.56
N SER A 507 6.17 -27.93 -21.87
CA SER A 507 6.67 -26.94 -22.81
C SER A 507 5.94 -25.58 -22.76
N PRO A 508 4.61 -25.50 -22.50
CA PRO A 508 3.92 -24.22 -22.39
C PRO A 508 4.40 -23.34 -21.22
N LEU A 509 5.07 -23.92 -20.22
CA LEU A 509 5.57 -23.20 -19.05
C LEU A 509 6.89 -22.46 -19.31
N LYS A 510 7.56 -22.69 -20.45
CA LYS A 510 8.90 -22.16 -20.77
C LYS A 510 9.05 -20.64 -20.57
N GLY A 511 7.97 -19.88 -20.77
CA GLY A 511 7.97 -18.42 -20.63
C GLY A 511 7.61 -17.89 -19.24
N LEU A 512 7.47 -18.74 -18.22
CA LEU A 512 7.14 -18.36 -16.84
C LEU A 512 8.42 -18.15 -16.01
N THR A 513 9.26 -17.20 -16.43
CA THR A 513 10.62 -16.99 -15.88
C THR A 513 10.66 -16.40 -14.46
N LYS A 514 9.50 -15.96 -13.94
CA LYS A 514 9.35 -15.49 -12.55
C LYS A 514 9.11 -16.61 -11.54
N LEU A 515 8.97 -17.86 -11.97
CA LEU A 515 8.75 -18.99 -11.05
C LEU A 515 9.92 -19.15 -10.06
N GLU A 516 9.56 -19.26 -8.79
CA GLU A 516 10.44 -19.52 -7.64
C GLU A 516 10.21 -20.92 -7.08
N VAL A 517 8.95 -21.37 -7.07
CA VAL A 517 8.54 -22.69 -6.60
C VAL A 517 7.70 -23.39 -7.65
N ILE A 518 8.09 -24.60 -8.02
CA ILE A 518 7.27 -25.48 -8.87
C ILE A 518 7.24 -26.90 -8.33
N SER A 519 6.03 -27.44 -8.20
CA SER A 519 5.81 -28.85 -7.90
C SER A 519 5.01 -29.52 -9.00
N ILE A 520 5.64 -30.48 -9.67
CA ILE A 520 5.03 -31.38 -10.66
C ILE A 520 5.19 -32.85 -10.23
N ASN A 521 5.34 -33.12 -8.93
CA ASN A 521 5.43 -34.48 -8.38
C ASN A 521 4.29 -35.38 -8.87
N SER A 522 4.56 -36.68 -9.05
CA SER A 522 3.55 -37.68 -9.39
C SER A 522 2.76 -37.29 -10.65
N ASN A 523 3.51 -37.07 -11.75
CA ASN A 523 2.98 -36.79 -13.08
C ASN A 523 3.61 -37.76 -14.10
N LYS A 524 3.51 -37.48 -15.40
CA LYS A 524 4.02 -38.31 -16.49
C LYS A 524 5.04 -37.55 -17.35
N VAL A 525 5.75 -36.60 -16.76
CA VAL A 525 6.69 -35.71 -17.46
C VAL A 525 8.00 -36.42 -17.73
N SER A 526 8.48 -36.39 -18.97
CA SER A 526 9.80 -36.92 -19.36
C SER A 526 10.79 -35.85 -19.81
N ASN A 527 10.31 -34.76 -20.40
CA ASN A 527 11.11 -33.66 -20.91
C ASN A 527 10.94 -32.41 -20.05
N ILE A 528 12.04 -31.96 -19.45
CA ILE A 528 12.08 -30.77 -18.57
C ILE A 528 12.83 -29.57 -19.18
N SER A 529 13.04 -29.55 -20.48
CA SER A 529 13.72 -28.44 -21.19
C SER A 529 13.06 -27.07 -20.96
N ALA A 530 11.75 -27.04 -20.70
CA ALA A 530 11.02 -25.83 -20.34
C ALA A 530 11.57 -25.12 -19.09
N LEU A 531 12.21 -25.85 -18.17
CA LEU A 531 12.73 -25.30 -16.92
C LEU A 531 14.05 -24.55 -17.09
N ALA A 532 14.79 -24.75 -18.19
CA ALA A 532 16.16 -24.28 -18.35
C ALA A 532 16.38 -22.76 -18.20
N GLY A 533 15.32 -21.96 -18.42
CA GLY A 533 15.34 -20.50 -18.33
C GLY A 533 14.75 -19.92 -17.04
N MET A 534 14.28 -20.76 -16.11
CA MET A 534 13.62 -20.32 -14.87
C MET A 534 14.65 -20.04 -13.77
N THR A 535 15.57 -19.11 -14.01
CA THR A 535 16.72 -18.85 -13.13
C THR A 535 16.35 -18.35 -11.72
N ASN A 536 15.09 -17.97 -11.50
CA ASN A 536 14.57 -17.59 -10.19
C ASN A 536 14.11 -18.79 -9.33
N LEU A 537 14.08 -20.01 -9.88
CA LEU A 537 13.67 -21.20 -9.14
C LEU A 537 14.58 -21.44 -7.94
N THR A 538 13.95 -21.54 -6.76
CA THR A 538 14.58 -21.89 -5.49
C THR A 538 14.14 -23.27 -5.00
N GLU A 539 12.94 -23.71 -5.38
CA GLU A 539 12.40 -25.02 -4.99
C GLU A 539 11.80 -25.75 -6.19
N LEU A 540 12.27 -26.97 -6.42
CA LEU A 540 11.84 -27.80 -7.53
C LEU A 540 11.50 -29.22 -7.05
N TYR A 541 10.23 -29.57 -7.20
CA TYR A 541 9.70 -30.88 -6.84
C TYR A 541 9.21 -31.61 -8.11
N ILE A 542 9.96 -32.62 -8.52
CA ILE A 542 9.77 -33.39 -9.76
C ILE A 542 9.79 -34.90 -9.51
N ARG A 543 9.53 -35.35 -8.27
CA ARG A 543 9.47 -36.77 -7.91
C ARG A 543 8.44 -37.53 -8.73
N GLU A 544 8.62 -38.84 -8.85
CA GLU A 544 7.62 -39.76 -9.43
C GLU A 544 7.15 -39.29 -10.82
N ASN A 545 8.11 -39.11 -11.72
CA ASN A 545 7.90 -38.74 -13.11
C ASN A 545 8.66 -39.71 -14.03
N ALA A 546 8.78 -39.38 -15.30
CA ALA A 546 9.47 -40.20 -16.30
C ALA A 546 10.70 -39.49 -16.90
N ILE A 547 11.38 -38.64 -16.12
CA ILE A 547 12.44 -37.75 -16.62
C ILE A 547 13.65 -38.55 -17.11
N THR A 548 14.14 -38.18 -18.29
CA THR A 548 15.26 -38.86 -18.98
C THR A 548 16.48 -37.98 -19.19
N ASP A 549 16.42 -36.67 -18.92
CA ASP A 549 17.57 -35.77 -19.00
C ASP A 549 17.51 -34.64 -17.97
N TYR A 550 18.57 -34.51 -17.17
CA TYR A 550 18.72 -33.47 -16.15
C TYR A 550 19.55 -32.25 -16.61
N SER A 551 20.05 -32.23 -17.86
CA SER A 551 20.81 -31.07 -18.39
C SER A 551 20.13 -29.70 -18.15
N PRO A 552 18.80 -29.56 -18.29
CA PRO A 552 18.12 -28.29 -18.07
C PRO A 552 18.31 -27.69 -16.67
N LEU A 553 18.55 -28.53 -15.65
CA LEU A 553 18.66 -28.10 -14.26
C LEU A 553 20.01 -27.42 -13.96
N THR A 554 21.04 -27.67 -14.76
CA THR A 554 22.40 -27.14 -14.55
C THR A 554 22.49 -25.60 -14.61
N LYS A 555 21.48 -24.95 -15.21
CA LYS A 555 21.40 -23.48 -15.31
C LYS A 555 20.72 -22.82 -14.10
N LEU A 556 20.09 -23.60 -13.21
CA LEU A 556 19.30 -23.13 -12.08
C LEU A 556 20.17 -22.88 -10.84
N LYS A 557 21.03 -21.85 -10.92
CA LYS A 557 22.03 -21.54 -9.89
C LYS A 557 21.44 -21.14 -8.53
N ASN A 558 20.17 -20.74 -8.49
CA ASN A 558 19.47 -20.30 -7.28
C ASN A 558 18.70 -21.41 -6.57
N LEU A 559 18.75 -22.65 -7.09
CA LEU A 559 18.00 -23.78 -6.59
C LEU A 559 18.58 -24.23 -5.24
N ASN A 560 17.70 -24.33 -4.24
CA ASN A 560 18.05 -24.76 -2.87
C ASN A 560 17.48 -26.14 -2.56
N ILE A 561 16.27 -26.41 -3.03
CA ILE A 561 15.54 -27.65 -2.76
C ILE A 561 15.30 -28.33 -4.10
N LEU A 562 15.82 -29.55 -4.25
CA LEU A 562 15.64 -30.37 -5.45
C LEU A 562 15.26 -31.79 -5.10
N TYR A 563 14.01 -32.13 -5.34
CA TYR A 563 13.46 -33.45 -5.08
C TYR A 563 13.03 -34.13 -6.39
N LEU A 564 13.72 -35.22 -6.73
CA LEU A 564 13.60 -35.89 -8.03
C LEU A 564 13.62 -37.43 -7.96
N LYS A 565 13.59 -38.04 -6.77
CA LYS A 565 13.43 -39.50 -6.63
C LYS A 565 12.22 -40.04 -7.40
N GLY A 566 12.33 -41.30 -7.84
CA GLY A 566 11.25 -41.97 -8.58
C GLY A 566 11.12 -41.54 -10.04
N ASN A 567 12.21 -41.02 -10.64
CA ASN A 567 12.31 -40.80 -12.08
C ASN A 567 13.04 -41.96 -12.78
N LYS A 568 12.94 -42.01 -14.11
CA LYS A 568 13.60 -43.05 -14.93
C LYS A 568 15.13 -42.93 -14.91
N LEU A 569 15.65 -41.70 -14.97
CA LEU A 569 17.09 -41.47 -14.94
C LEU A 569 17.61 -41.45 -13.49
N THR A 570 18.45 -42.42 -13.15
CA THR A 570 19.12 -42.53 -11.85
C THR A 570 20.58 -42.04 -11.86
N ASN A 571 21.11 -41.68 -13.04
CA ASN A 571 22.43 -41.08 -13.16
C ASN A 571 22.36 -39.56 -12.95
N TYR A 572 22.94 -39.10 -11.84
CA TYR A 572 22.90 -37.70 -11.42
C TYR A 572 24.21 -36.93 -11.68
N THR A 573 25.17 -37.47 -12.44
CA THR A 573 26.49 -36.85 -12.66
C THR A 573 26.39 -35.41 -13.19
N LYS A 574 25.39 -35.11 -14.03
CA LYS A 574 25.17 -33.74 -14.56
C LYS A 574 24.81 -32.72 -13.47
N LEU A 575 24.26 -33.17 -12.34
CA LEU A 575 23.80 -32.32 -11.25
C LEU A 575 24.89 -31.93 -10.25
N GLN A 576 26.11 -32.49 -10.37
CA GLN A 576 27.22 -32.18 -9.47
C GLN A 576 27.57 -30.68 -9.45
N THR A 577 27.35 -29.99 -10.57
CA THR A 577 27.59 -28.55 -10.72
C THR A 577 26.68 -27.69 -9.84
N ILE A 578 25.46 -28.15 -9.54
CA ILE A 578 24.49 -27.43 -8.70
C ILE A 578 24.39 -28.02 -7.29
N LYS A 579 24.89 -29.25 -7.06
CA LYS A 579 24.76 -29.97 -5.79
C LYS A 579 25.26 -29.18 -4.58
N LYS A 580 26.35 -28.43 -4.73
CA LYS A 580 26.90 -27.57 -3.66
C LYS A 580 25.98 -26.43 -3.22
N GLY A 581 25.06 -25.99 -4.08
CA GLY A 581 24.09 -24.94 -3.78
C GLY A 581 22.80 -25.44 -3.11
N LEU A 582 22.57 -26.76 -3.12
CA LEU A 582 21.36 -27.36 -2.55
C LEU A 582 21.48 -27.45 -1.03
N ILE A 583 20.43 -27.00 -0.35
CA ILE A 583 20.20 -27.17 1.09
C ILE A 583 19.55 -28.55 1.33
N GLU A 584 18.59 -28.92 0.48
CA GLU A 584 17.89 -30.19 0.56
C GLU A 584 17.84 -30.86 -0.83
N CYS A 585 18.20 -32.14 -0.88
CA CYS A 585 18.06 -32.95 -2.08
C CYS A 585 17.86 -34.42 -1.72
N ASP A 586 17.36 -35.20 -2.67
CA ASP A 586 17.05 -36.62 -2.45
C ASP A 586 17.80 -37.57 -3.41
N PHE A 587 18.97 -37.19 -3.93
CA PHE A 587 19.69 -37.98 -4.94
C PHE A 587 21.22 -38.04 -4.80
#